data_AF-A0A7J9XVW2-F1
#
_entry.id   AF-A0A7J9XVW2-F1
#
_cell.length_a   1.000
_cell.length_b   1.000
_cell.length_c   1.000
_cell.angle_alpha   90.00
_cell.angle_beta   90.00
_cell.angle_gamma   90.00
#
_symmetry.space_group_name_H-M   'P 1'
#
loop_
_entity.id
_entity.type
_entity.pdbx_description
1 polymer ?
#
loop_
_entity_poly.entity_id
_entity_poly.type
_entity_poly.pdbx_seq_one_letter_code
_entity_poly.pdbx_strand_id
1 'polypeptide(L)'
;MLFTRRRLLALSGTALSSALVTAGCAPSDRSVGLRRGPKPKPGVPLLAHVRDGTPLLVIPMRPGKNLVHFPASAGEDLSVTAENGRRVRATARPGAEGTWAGVDLPAGRSDLTVERGGSVSTVPVSTGSEPPLPGAVGDDGPECASAALGGLVAGSRARLSRSPSDALAPADATALRRLVGHIASRGAPGITVAADGSQRAQQAAQVVRDSAAQANIPTSSAPEPSSALVIVAGWSRSAQLLGDVAAKQATQPMHTAGVYLAPWLQYSPVVTKSPISYVPLGFNPSDERSLAYPAALANAFGGEMPSTSGFDQWRTTRHETSQESLVLYASAQVRAMQMMHFSDDMPGMSMGGGHRHRHRGYWVSNGTCVPVSGPLPT
;
A
#
# COMPACT_ATOMS: atom_id res chain seq x y z
N MET A 1 83.40 26.98 -21.11
CA MET A 1 83.07 26.48 -22.46
C MET A 1 81.65 26.96 -22.77
N LEU A 2 81.45 28.05 -23.52
CA LEU A 2 81.51 28.14 -25.01
C LEU A 2 80.43 27.24 -25.62
N PHE A 3 79.43 27.64 -26.42
CA PHE A 3 79.04 28.85 -27.18
C PHE A 3 77.48 28.74 -27.36
N THR A 4 76.64 29.75 -27.10
CA THR A 4 76.04 30.74 -28.06
C THR A 4 75.33 30.12 -29.30
N ARG A 5 74.16 30.54 -29.81
CA ARG A 5 73.66 31.88 -30.26
C ARG A 5 72.21 31.68 -30.80
N ARG A 6 71.22 32.55 -30.48
CA ARG A 6 70.61 33.65 -31.32
C ARG A 6 69.86 33.17 -32.59
N ARG A 7 68.71 33.70 -33.06
CA ARG A 7 68.00 35.01 -33.11
C ARG A 7 66.52 34.71 -33.53
N LEU A 8 65.43 35.38 -33.14
CA LEU A 8 64.99 36.80 -33.16
C LEU A 8 64.53 37.33 -34.54
N LEU A 9 63.21 37.62 -34.68
CA LEU A 9 62.51 38.64 -35.51
C LEU A 9 60.99 38.32 -35.42
N ALA A 10 60.08 39.06 -34.77
CA ALA A 10 59.69 40.48 -34.73
C ALA A 10 58.63 40.89 -35.79
N LEU A 11 57.48 41.35 -35.25
CA LEU A 11 56.59 42.44 -35.68
C LEU A 11 55.75 42.29 -36.96
N SER A 12 54.42 42.43 -36.82
CA SER A 12 53.63 43.64 -37.22
C SER A 12 52.17 43.32 -37.55
N GLY A 13 51.24 44.21 -37.20
CA GLY A 13 50.10 44.52 -38.09
C GLY A 13 48.68 44.20 -37.59
N THR A 14 48.13 45.13 -36.81
CA THR A 14 46.73 45.61 -36.79
C THR A 14 45.73 45.08 -37.85
N ALA A 15 44.53 44.70 -37.39
CA ALA A 15 43.26 45.25 -37.88
C ALA A 15 42.09 44.88 -36.94
N LEU A 16 41.50 45.89 -36.30
CA LEU A 16 40.13 45.82 -35.80
C LEU A 16 39.19 45.59 -36.99
N SER A 17 38.25 44.66 -36.85
CA SER A 17 37.00 44.71 -37.61
C SER A 17 35.87 44.25 -36.71
N SER A 18 35.13 45.25 -36.26
CA SER A 18 33.81 45.15 -35.68
C SER A 18 32.87 44.45 -36.66
N ALA A 19 32.33 43.30 -36.28
CA ALA A 19 31.21 42.69 -36.98
C ALA A 19 30.02 42.60 -36.02
N LEU A 20 28.95 43.29 -36.42
CA LEU A 20 27.70 43.48 -35.72
C LEU A 20 27.06 42.18 -35.23
N VAL A 21 26.57 42.25 -34.00
CA VAL A 21 25.51 41.43 -33.44
C VAL A 21 24.27 41.54 -34.34
N THR A 22 23.86 40.43 -34.96
CA THR A 22 22.48 40.19 -35.34
C THR A 22 22.02 38.93 -34.62
N ALA A 23 21.40 39.14 -33.47
CA ALA A 23 20.71 38.11 -32.71
C ALA A 23 19.46 37.68 -33.50
N GLY A 24 19.62 36.70 -34.38
CA GLY A 24 18.50 35.96 -34.94
C GLY A 24 17.90 35.06 -33.86
N CYS A 25 16.81 35.50 -33.24
CA CYS A 25 15.94 34.64 -32.44
C CYS A 25 15.31 33.58 -33.36
N ALA A 26 15.98 32.46 -33.55
CA ALA A 26 15.32 31.23 -33.97
C ALA A 26 14.60 30.66 -32.74
N PRO A 27 13.26 30.46 -32.76
CA PRO A 27 12.60 29.72 -31.71
C PRO A 27 13.16 28.30 -31.73
N SER A 28 13.95 27.97 -30.70
CA SER A 28 14.32 26.60 -30.43
C SER A 28 13.05 25.91 -29.97
N ASP A 29 12.41 25.22 -30.90
CA ASP A 29 11.32 24.30 -30.69
C ASP A 29 11.86 23.14 -29.83
N ARG A 30 11.96 23.39 -28.51
CA ARG A 30 12.20 22.35 -27.51
C ARG A 30 10.90 21.59 -27.37
N SER A 31 10.67 20.69 -28.31
CA SER A 31 9.82 19.53 -28.08
C SER A 31 10.43 18.79 -26.89
N VAL A 32 9.89 19.03 -25.69
CA VAL A 32 10.20 18.26 -24.49
C VAL A 32 9.73 16.84 -24.79
N GLY A 33 10.65 16.01 -25.27
CA GLY A 33 10.41 14.59 -25.49
C GLY A 33 10.04 13.96 -24.16
N LEU A 34 8.75 13.76 -23.93
CA LEU A 34 8.21 12.88 -22.91
C LEU A 34 9.00 11.56 -22.99
N ARG A 35 9.82 11.28 -21.97
CA ARG A 35 10.46 9.97 -21.81
C ARG A 35 9.34 8.93 -21.80
N ARG A 36 9.12 8.26 -22.93
CA ARG A 36 8.25 7.09 -23.00
C ARG A 36 8.80 6.09 -22.00
N GLY A 37 8.03 5.83 -20.94
CA GLY A 37 8.36 4.79 -19.97
C GLY A 37 8.57 3.44 -20.67
N PRO A 38 9.20 2.47 -20.01
CA PRO A 38 9.37 1.12 -20.56
C PRO A 38 8.01 0.56 -20.99
N LYS A 39 7.97 -0.09 -22.16
CA LYS A 39 6.74 -0.65 -22.71
C LYS A 39 6.13 -1.67 -21.71
N PRO A 40 4.79 -1.65 -21.50
CA PRO A 40 4.13 -2.63 -20.65
C PRO A 40 4.44 -4.06 -21.09
N LYS A 41 4.77 -4.92 -20.13
CA LYS A 41 5.03 -6.34 -20.35
C LYS A 41 3.80 -7.16 -19.95
N PRO A 42 3.35 -8.11 -20.80
CA PRO A 42 2.27 -9.04 -20.46
C PRO A 42 2.42 -9.70 -19.09
N GLY A 43 1.32 -9.73 -18.32
CA GLY A 43 1.24 -10.39 -17.00
C GLY A 43 2.03 -9.71 -15.87
N VAL A 44 2.78 -8.64 -16.16
CA VAL A 44 3.50 -7.85 -15.16
C VAL A 44 2.59 -6.71 -14.73
N PRO A 45 2.29 -6.56 -13.43
CA PRO A 45 1.60 -5.39 -12.88
C PRO A 45 2.16 -4.08 -13.43
N LEU A 46 1.27 -3.16 -13.79
CA LEU A 46 1.66 -1.87 -14.38
C LEU A 46 1.52 -0.76 -13.35
N LEU A 47 2.64 -0.19 -12.94
CA LEU A 47 2.67 1.12 -12.29
C LEU A 47 2.96 2.19 -13.35
N ALA A 48 2.01 3.10 -13.56
CA ALA A 48 2.07 4.14 -14.57
C ALA A 48 1.68 5.50 -13.99
N HIS A 49 1.94 6.57 -14.74
CA HIS A 49 1.47 7.91 -14.43
C HIS A 49 0.70 8.42 -15.64
N VAL A 50 -0.45 9.05 -15.40
CA VAL A 50 -1.16 9.79 -16.46
C VAL A 50 -0.48 11.15 -16.68
N ARG A 51 -0.91 11.91 -17.70
CA ARG A 51 -0.17 13.12 -18.13
C ARG A 51 -0.04 14.20 -17.06
N ASP A 52 -1.02 14.29 -16.15
CA ASP A 52 -1.01 15.25 -15.03
C ASP A 52 -0.11 14.81 -13.85
N GLY A 53 0.58 13.67 -13.97
CA GLY A 53 1.43 13.11 -12.92
C GLY A 53 0.68 12.23 -11.91
N THR A 54 -0.63 12.00 -12.06
CA THR A 54 -1.38 11.10 -11.19
C THR A 54 -0.92 9.65 -11.41
N PRO A 55 -0.43 8.96 -10.35
CA PRO A 55 -0.03 7.57 -10.48
C PRO A 55 -1.26 6.65 -10.52
N LEU A 56 -1.14 5.55 -11.23
CA LEU A 56 -2.12 4.46 -11.23
C LEU A 56 -1.43 3.10 -11.27
N LEU A 57 -2.12 2.10 -10.73
CA LEU A 57 -1.69 0.72 -10.73
C LEU A 57 -2.73 -0.14 -11.45
N VAL A 58 -2.30 -1.03 -12.34
CA VAL A 58 -3.16 -2.02 -13.01
C VAL A 58 -2.68 -3.43 -12.67
N ILE A 59 -3.59 -4.27 -12.18
CA ILE A 59 -3.36 -5.69 -11.90
C ILE A 59 -4.54 -6.56 -12.38
N PRO A 60 -4.34 -7.85 -12.71
CA PRO A 60 -3.07 -8.56 -12.84
C PRO A 60 -2.33 -8.32 -14.17
N MET A 61 -2.87 -7.47 -15.05
CA MET A 61 -2.41 -7.31 -16.44
C MET A 61 -2.55 -8.60 -17.25
N ARG A 62 -3.76 -9.17 -17.23
CA ARG A 62 -4.16 -10.38 -17.99
C ARG A 62 -5.48 -10.15 -18.75
N PRO A 63 -5.80 -10.93 -19.79
CA PRO A 63 -7.05 -10.79 -20.51
C PRO A 63 -8.26 -11.00 -19.58
N GLY A 64 -9.33 -10.23 -19.80
CA GLY A 64 -10.51 -10.21 -18.95
C GLY A 64 -10.41 -9.19 -17.82
N LYS A 65 -10.94 -9.54 -16.65
CA LYS A 65 -11.06 -8.61 -15.51
C LYS A 65 -9.68 -8.19 -14.97
N ASN A 66 -9.52 -6.89 -14.74
CA ASN A 66 -8.40 -6.24 -14.08
C ASN A 66 -8.92 -5.16 -13.12
N LEU A 67 -8.12 -4.81 -12.13
CA LEU A 67 -8.34 -3.66 -11.27
C LEU A 67 -7.37 -2.54 -11.64
N VAL A 68 -7.92 -1.33 -11.73
CA VAL A 68 -7.17 -0.08 -11.77
C VAL A 68 -7.33 0.60 -10.43
N HIS A 69 -6.21 0.92 -9.79
CA HIS A 69 -6.15 1.58 -8.50
C HIS A 69 -5.52 2.96 -8.64
N PHE A 70 -6.12 3.93 -7.98
CA PHE A 70 -5.62 5.27 -7.80
C PHE A 70 -5.45 5.56 -6.31
N PRO A 71 -4.33 6.16 -5.87
CA PRO A 71 -4.15 6.49 -4.46
C PRO A 71 -5.10 7.61 -4.04
N ALA A 72 -5.31 7.79 -2.73
CA ALA A 72 -6.22 8.81 -2.21
C ALA A 72 -5.88 10.24 -2.67
N SER A 73 -4.61 10.53 -2.97
CA SER A 73 -4.14 11.82 -3.49
C SER A 73 -4.61 12.12 -4.92
N ALA A 74 -5.08 11.11 -5.67
CA ALA A 74 -5.66 11.27 -7.00
C ALA A 74 -7.08 11.87 -6.97
N GLY A 75 -7.74 11.86 -5.81
CA GLY A 75 -9.13 12.32 -5.66
C GLY A 75 -10.17 11.26 -6.03
N GLU A 76 -11.42 11.68 -6.14
CA GLU A 76 -12.60 10.78 -6.22
C GLU A 76 -13.38 10.89 -7.54
N ASP A 77 -13.06 11.87 -8.39
CA ASP A 77 -13.69 12.07 -9.69
C ASP A 77 -12.81 11.48 -10.80
N LEU A 78 -12.66 10.15 -10.76
CA LEU A 78 -11.87 9.38 -11.72
C LEU A 78 -12.75 8.36 -12.43
N SER A 79 -12.58 8.24 -13.74
CA SER A 79 -13.19 7.20 -14.55
C SER A 79 -12.16 6.54 -15.44
N VAL A 80 -12.35 5.25 -15.71
CA VAL A 80 -11.51 4.47 -16.61
C VAL A 80 -12.37 3.87 -17.71
N THR A 81 -11.92 3.98 -18.95
CA THR A 81 -12.55 3.37 -20.12
C THR A 81 -11.52 2.47 -20.78
N ALA A 82 -11.85 1.18 -20.91
CA ALA A 82 -11.08 0.23 -21.70
C ALA A 82 -11.51 0.28 -23.18
N GLU A 83 -10.80 -0.44 -24.04
CA GLU A 83 -11.06 -0.47 -25.49
C GLU A 83 -12.48 -0.94 -25.85
N ASN A 84 -13.14 -1.71 -24.97
CA ASN A 84 -14.55 -2.10 -25.14
C ASN A 84 -15.55 -0.92 -25.01
N GLY A 85 -15.07 0.30 -24.77
CA GLY A 85 -15.88 1.53 -24.67
C GLY A 85 -16.65 1.67 -23.36
N ARG A 86 -16.58 0.69 -22.44
CA ARG A 86 -17.29 0.76 -21.17
C ARG A 86 -16.54 1.67 -20.20
N ARG A 87 -17.12 2.84 -19.93
CA ARG A 87 -16.66 3.74 -18.86
C ARG A 87 -17.04 3.20 -17.49
N VAL A 88 -16.07 3.13 -16.58
CA VAL A 88 -16.24 2.67 -15.20
C VAL A 88 -15.71 3.74 -14.25
N ARG A 89 -16.56 4.23 -13.35
CA ARG A 89 -16.16 5.17 -12.29
C ARG A 89 -15.31 4.43 -11.26
N ALA A 90 -14.22 5.04 -10.83
CA ALA A 90 -13.42 4.55 -9.72
C ALA A 90 -14.12 4.88 -8.40
N THR A 91 -14.29 3.89 -7.52
CA THR A 91 -14.98 4.06 -6.23
C THR A 91 -14.15 3.52 -5.08
N ALA A 92 -14.44 3.96 -3.86
CA ALA A 92 -13.84 3.37 -2.66
C ALA A 92 -14.20 1.87 -2.54
N ARG A 93 -13.30 1.09 -1.96
CA ARG A 93 -13.55 -0.30 -1.56
C ARG A 93 -13.39 -0.44 -0.05
N PRO A 94 -14.25 -1.22 0.64
CA PRO A 94 -14.10 -1.42 2.08
C PRO A 94 -12.72 -1.97 2.44
N GLY A 95 -12.09 -1.42 3.47
CA GLY A 95 -10.77 -1.86 3.94
C GLY A 95 -9.60 -1.53 3.01
N ALA A 96 -9.82 -0.76 1.94
CA ALA A 96 -8.78 -0.32 1.00
C ALA A 96 -8.68 1.22 0.95
N GLU A 97 -7.49 1.74 0.71
CA GLU A 97 -7.28 3.17 0.44
C GLU A 97 -7.58 3.52 -1.02
N GLY A 98 -7.83 4.80 -1.28
CA GLY A 98 -7.98 5.35 -2.62
C GLY A 98 -9.24 4.89 -3.33
N THR A 99 -9.20 4.91 -4.66
CA THR A 99 -10.32 4.51 -5.52
C THR A 99 -9.92 3.41 -6.48
N TRP A 100 -10.92 2.62 -6.89
CA TRP A 100 -10.74 1.37 -7.61
C TRP A 100 -11.75 1.26 -8.74
N ALA A 101 -11.30 0.88 -9.93
CA ALA A 101 -12.14 0.61 -11.09
C ALA A 101 -11.89 -0.81 -11.60
N GLY A 102 -12.96 -1.58 -11.80
CA GLY A 102 -12.90 -2.89 -12.44
C GLY A 102 -13.08 -2.76 -13.95
N VAL A 103 -12.06 -3.14 -14.71
CA VAL A 103 -12.04 -3.02 -16.19
C VAL A 103 -11.85 -4.39 -16.83
N ASP A 104 -12.44 -4.59 -18.00
CA ASP A 104 -12.21 -5.77 -18.82
C ASP A 104 -11.23 -5.39 -19.94
N LEU A 105 -10.04 -5.99 -19.93
CA LEU A 105 -9.01 -5.74 -20.93
C LEU A 105 -8.99 -6.85 -21.98
N PRO A 106 -8.86 -6.53 -23.27
CA PRO A 106 -8.70 -7.54 -24.31
C PRO A 106 -7.35 -8.26 -24.19
N ALA A 107 -7.17 -9.34 -24.92
CA ALA A 107 -5.88 -10.00 -25.05
C ALA A 107 -4.91 -9.15 -25.88
N GLY A 108 -3.62 -9.19 -25.54
CA GLY A 108 -2.58 -8.44 -26.25
C GLY A 108 -2.43 -6.98 -25.79
N ARG A 109 -2.19 -6.07 -26.74
CA ARG A 109 -1.96 -4.65 -26.46
C ARG A 109 -3.25 -3.87 -26.66
N SER A 110 -3.52 -2.96 -25.75
CA SER A 110 -4.63 -2.01 -25.84
C SER A 110 -4.28 -0.75 -25.05
N ASP A 111 -5.18 0.20 -25.03
CA ASP A 111 -5.05 1.43 -24.26
C ASP A 111 -6.14 1.52 -23.18
N LEU A 112 -5.78 2.12 -22.04
CA LEU A 112 -6.70 2.55 -21.01
C LEU A 112 -6.84 4.06 -21.07
N THR A 113 -8.07 4.54 -21.17
CA THR A 113 -8.38 5.97 -21.08
C THR A 113 -8.78 6.30 -19.65
N VAL A 114 -8.11 7.28 -19.05
CA VAL A 114 -8.38 7.79 -17.71
C VAL A 114 -8.92 9.22 -17.84
N GLU A 115 -10.06 9.46 -17.23
CA GLU A 115 -10.70 10.78 -17.20
C GLU A 115 -10.79 11.31 -15.78
N ARG A 116 -10.47 12.59 -15.60
CA ARG A 116 -10.49 13.31 -14.32
C ARG A 116 -10.86 14.78 -14.53
N GLY A 117 -11.96 15.25 -13.98
CA GLY A 117 -12.34 16.67 -14.05
C GLY A 117 -12.30 17.25 -15.49
N GLY A 118 -12.76 16.47 -16.48
CA GLY A 118 -12.74 16.83 -17.90
C GLY A 118 -11.39 16.63 -18.63
N SER A 119 -10.31 16.34 -17.92
CA SER A 119 -9.02 15.97 -18.52
C SER A 119 -9.00 14.49 -18.89
N VAL A 120 -8.49 14.18 -20.08
CA VAL A 120 -8.39 12.81 -20.61
C VAL A 120 -6.93 12.44 -20.85
N SER A 121 -6.53 11.26 -20.38
CA SER A 121 -5.19 10.69 -20.59
C SER A 121 -5.30 9.24 -21.05
N THR A 122 -4.32 8.80 -21.84
CA THR A 122 -4.23 7.42 -22.31
C THR A 122 -3.01 6.74 -21.72
N VAL A 123 -3.17 5.52 -21.22
CA VAL A 123 -2.12 4.68 -20.66
C VAL A 123 -2.06 3.37 -21.42
N PRO A 124 -0.94 3.06 -22.09
CA PRO A 124 -0.81 1.79 -22.80
C PRO A 124 -0.79 0.62 -21.82
N VAL A 125 -1.49 -0.46 -22.16
CA VAL A 125 -1.51 -1.71 -21.41
C VAL A 125 -1.17 -2.90 -22.31
N SER A 126 -0.79 -4.02 -21.68
CA SER A 126 -0.42 -5.25 -22.38
C SER A 126 -0.74 -6.45 -21.50
N THR A 127 -1.79 -7.18 -21.83
CA THR A 127 -2.32 -8.29 -21.02
C THR A 127 -1.78 -9.67 -21.44
N GLY A 128 -1.28 -9.79 -22.66
CA GLY A 128 -0.85 -11.08 -23.22
C GLY A 128 -1.99 -12.06 -23.40
N SER A 129 -1.75 -13.32 -23.03
CA SER A 129 -2.65 -14.46 -23.27
C SER A 129 -2.77 -15.41 -22.07
N GLU A 130 -2.23 -15.04 -20.90
CA GLU A 130 -2.34 -15.88 -19.70
C GLU A 130 -3.78 -15.95 -19.19
N PRO A 131 -4.20 -17.06 -18.54
CA PRO A 131 -5.54 -17.16 -17.96
C PRO A 131 -5.81 -16.07 -16.92
N PRO A 132 -7.08 -15.65 -16.73
CA PRO A 132 -7.45 -14.71 -15.67
C PRO A 132 -6.94 -15.13 -14.28
N LEU A 133 -6.73 -14.15 -13.40
CA LEU A 133 -6.34 -14.39 -12.00
C LEU A 133 -7.45 -13.86 -11.06
N PRO A 134 -8.45 -14.69 -10.70
CA PRO A 134 -9.63 -14.23 -9.95
C PRO A 134 -9.29 -13.57 -8.59
N GLY A 135 -8.32 -14.11 -7.85
CA GLY A 135 -7.87 -13.57 -6.56
C GLY A 135 -7.35 -12.14 -6.63
N ALA A 136 -6.87 -11.70 -7.80
CA ALA A 136 -6.34 -10.35 -8.01
C ALA A 136 -7.42 -9.30 -8.28
N VAL A 137 -8.68 -9.70 -8.50
CA VAL A 137 -9.77 -8.78 -8.88
C VAL A 137 -11.00 -8.81 -7.99
N GLY A 138 -11.14 -9.86 -7.17
CA GLY A 138 -12.23 -10.01 -6.20
C GLY A 138 -12.10 -9.10 -4.98
N ASP A 139 -12.71 -9.51 -3.87
CA ASP A 139 -12.73 -8.75 -2.61
C ASP A 139 -11.34 -8.58 -2.00
N ASP A 140 -10.44 -9.54 -2.20
CA ASP A 140 -9.03 -9.48 -1.79
C ASP A 140 -8.11 -8.84 -2.85
N GLY A 141 -8.67 -8.39 -3.97
CA GLY A 141 -7.93 -7.71 -5.04
C GLY A 141 -7.09 -6.53 -4.54
N PRO A 142 -7.58 -5.67 -3.60
CA PRO A 142 -6.78 -4.60 -3.02
C PRO A 142 -5.51 -5.07 -2.30
N GLU A 143 -5.57 -6.20 -1.59
CA GLU A 143 -4.38 -6.75 -0.94
C GLU A 143 -3.37 -7.25 -1.98
N CYS A 144 -3.87 -7.93 -3.02
CA CYS A 144 -3.04 -8.37 -4.12
C CYS A 144 -2.38 -7.20 -4.86
N ALA A 145 -3.11 -6.09 -5.05
CA ALA A 145 -2.59 -4.86 -5.62
C ALA A 145 -1.51 -4.24 -4.74
N SER A 146 -1.72 -4.18 -3.42
CA SER A 146 -0.73 -3.64 -2.48
C SER A 146 0.55 -4.48 -2.46
N ALA A 147 0.42 -5.82 -2.49
CA ALA A 147 1.54 -6.75 -2.65
C ALA A 147 2.32 -6.51 -3.96
N ALA A 148 1.60 -6.40 -5.09
CA ALA A 148 2.21 -6.12 -6.38
C ALA A 148 2.91 -4.75 -6.39
N LEU A 149 2.30 -3.72 -5.80
CA LEU A 149 2.87 -2.38 -5.68
C LEU A 149 4.18 -2.40 -4.89
N GLY A 150 4.23 -3.09 -3.75
CA GLY A 150 5.44 -3.23 -2.95
C GLY A 150 6.60 -3.85 -3.74
N GLY A 151 6.32 -4.91 -4.51
CA GLY A 151 7.29 -5.49 -5.44
C GLY A 151 7.74 -4.52 -6.53
N LEU A 152 6.82 -3.82 -7.19
CA LEU A 152 7.14 -2.85 -8.26
C LEU A 152 8.01 -1.70 -7.75
N VAL A 153 7.71 -1.17 -6.56
CA VAL A 153 8.47 -0.10 -5.90
C VAL A 153 9.86 -0.58 -5.50
N ALA A 154 10.01 -1.86 -5.15
CA ALA A 154 11.31 -2.51 -4.96
C ALA A 154 12.05 -2.83 -6.27
N GLY A 155 11.44 -2.60 -7.43
CA GLY A 155 12.05 -2.84 -8.75
C GLY A 155 11.68 -4.17 -9.40
N SER A 156 10.77 -4.97 -8.81
CA SER A 156 10.29 -6.21 -9.40
C SER A 156 9.67 -5.97 -10.77
N ARG A 157 9.91 -6.91 -11.68
CA ARG A 157 9.26 -7.00 -13.00
C ARG A 157 8.66 -8.39 -13.21
N ALA A 158 8.41 -9.10 -12.12
CA ALA A 158 7.84 -10.43 -12.15
C ALA A 158 6.38 -10.39 -12.57
N ARG A 159 5.93 -11.46 -13.22
CA ARG A 159 4.51 -11.65 -13.51
C ARG A 159 3.77 -11.98 -12.22
N LEU A 160 2.54 -11.49 -12.09
CA LEU A 160 1.70 -11.81 -10.95
C LEU A 160 1.04 -13.18 -11.19
N SER A 161 1.55 -14.21 -10.53
CA SER A 161 1.06 -15.59 -10.67
C SER A 161 0.06 -16.02 -9.60
N ARG A 162 0.06 -15.37 -8.44
CA ARG A 162 -0.81 -15.65 -7.29
C ARG A 162 -1.04 -14.40 -6.45
N SER A 163 -2.16 -14.38 -5.75
CA SER A 163 -2.51 -13.38 -4.75
C SER A 163 -2.11 -13.86 -3.35
N PRO A 164 -1.75 -12.97 -2.40
CA PRO A 164 -1.48 -13.35 -1.02
C PRO A 164 -2.66 -14.06 -0.33
N SER A 165 -3.89 -13.80 -0.77
CA SER A 165 -5.11 -14.41 -0.24
C SER A 165 -5.40 -15.83 -0.76
N ASP A 166 -4.65 -16.31 -1.77
CA ASP A 166 -4.89 -17.63 -2.37
C ASP A 166 -4.56 -18.79 -1.41
N ALA A 167 -3.63 -18.58 -0.46
CA ALA A 167 -3.26 -19.57 0.55
C ALA A 167 -2.63 -18.94 1.78
N LEU A 168 -2.74 -19.62 2.92
CA LEU A 168 -2.04 -19.24 4.14
C LEU A 168 -0.54 -19.54 4.03
N ALA A 169 0.29 -18.51 4.23
CA ALA A 169 1.73 -18.68 4.25
C ALA A 169 2.17 -19.43 5.54
N PRO A 170 3.24 -20.26 5.49
CA PRO A 170 3.76 -20.94 6.67
C PRO A 170 4.17 -20.00 7.81
N ALA A 171 4.68 -18.81 7.47
CA ALA A 171 5.04 -17.77 8.45
C ALA A 171 3.81 -17.25 9.19
N ASP A 172 2.71 -16.98 8.47
CA ASP A 172 1.44 -16.56 9.06
C ASP A 172 0.81 -17.65 9.92
N ALA A 173 0.83 -18.90 9.46
CA ALA A 173 0.38 -20.03 10.27
C ALA A 173 1.15 -20.10 11.59
N THR A 174 2.48 -19.93 11.54
CA THR A 174 3.30 -19.87 12.76
C THR A 174 2.93 -18.68 13.64
N ALA A 175 2.71 -17.50 13.06
CA ALA A 175 2.30 -16.33 13.82
C ALA A 175 0.96 -16.51 14.54
N LEU A 176 -0.01 -17.15 13.89
CA LEU A 176 -1.32 -17.45 14.47
C LEU A 176 -1.22 -18.45 15.63
N ARG A 177 -0.42 -19.52 15.50
CA ARG A 177 -0.21 -20.48 16.60
C ARG A 177 0.37 -19.80 17.83
N ARG A 178 1.41 -18.97 17.65
CA ARG A 178 2.06 -18.24 18.73
C ARG A 178 1.16 -17.17 19.35
N LEU A 179 0.34 -16.51 18.53
CA LEU A 179 -0.71 -15.59 19.01
C LEU A 179 -1.70 -16.32 19.92
N VAL A 180 -2.18 -17.50 19.52
CA VAL A 180 -3.09 -18.30 20.36
C VAL A 180 -2.41 -18.73 21.66
N GLY A 181 -1.15 -19.17 21.61
CA GLY A 181 -0.37 -19.47 22.82
C GLY A 181 -0.23 -18.26 23.75
N HIS A 182 -0.04 -17.06 23.20
CA HIS A 182 -0.03 -15.83 23.98
C HIS A 182 -1.39 -15.54 24.64
N ILE A 183 -2.49 -15.66 23.90
CA ILE A 183 -3.86 -15.51 24.42
C ILE A 183 -4.12 -16.52 25.55
N ALA A 184 -3.64 -17.77 25.39
CA ALA A 184 -3.69 -18.81 26.42
C ALA A 184 -2.97 -18.40 27.71
N SER A 185 -1.73 -17.90 27.58
CA SER A 185 -0.91 -17.51 28.72
C SER A 185 -1.50 -16.34 29.52
N ARG A 186 -2.40 -15.57 28.90
CA ARG A 186 -3.14 -14.46 29.52
C ARG A 186 -4.43 -14.92 30.22
N GLY A 187 -4.77 -16.20 30.14
CA GLY A 187 -5.96 -16.77 30.78
C GLY A 187 -7.27 -16.36 30.13
N ALA A 188 -7.29 -16.14 28.81
CA ALA A 188 -8.52 -15.80 28.11
C ALA A 188 -9.56 -16.95 28.24
N PRO A 189 -10.82 -16.66 28.57
CA PRO A 189 -11.83 -17.70 28.84
C PRO A 189 -12.33 -18.41 27.57
N GLY A 190 -12.04 -17.87 26.39
CA GLY A 190 -12.43 -18.43 25.10
C GLY A 190 -11.95 -17.58 23.93
N ILE A 191 -12.01 -18.11 22.72
CA ILE A 191 -11.67 -17.40 21.48
C ILE A 191 -12.87 -17.41 20.53
N THR A 192 -13.37 -16.23 20.17
CA THR A 192 -14.25 -16.06 19.01
C THR A 192 -13.40 -15.95 17.75
N VAL A 193 -13.62 -16.82 16.76
CA VAL A 193 -12.86 -16.81 15.48
C VAL A 193 -13.71 -16.21 14.37
N ALA A 194 -13.23 -15.13 13.74
CA ALA A 194 -13.89 -14.50 12.61
C ALA A 194 -13.07 -14.66 11.32
N ALA A 195 -13.68 -15.30 10.32
CA ALA A 195 -13.10 -15.58 9.01
C ALA A 195 -14.11 -15.27 7.89
N ASP A 196 -13.65 -15.21 6.65
CA ASP A 196 -14.50 -15.13 5.47
C ASP A 196 -14.39 -16.42 4.62
N GLY A 197 -14.96 -16.39 3.42
CA GLY A 197 -14.98 -17.53 2.49
C GLY A 197 -13.66 -17.77 1.76
N SER A 198 -12.62 -16.95 1.94
CA SER A 198 -11.35 -17.13 1.24
C SER A 198 -10.61 -18.38 1.72
N GLN A 199 -9.84 -19.00 0.83
CA GLN A 199 -9.05 -20.20 1.14
C GLN A 199 -8.06 -19.93 2.27
N ARG A 200 -7.37 -18.77 2.25
CA ARG A 200 -6.46 -18.36 3.33
C ARG A 200 -7.20 -18.23 4.67
N ALA A 201 -8.37 -17.58 4.70
CA ALA A 201 -9.10 -17.38 5.95
C ALA A 201 -9.59 -18.70 6.55
N GLN A 202 -10.03 -19.65 5.71
CA GLN A 202 -10.43 -20.99 6.17
C GLN A 202 -9.23 -21.75 6.77
N GLN A 203 -8.08 -21.74 6.10
CA GLN A 203 -6.84 -22.34 6.60
C GLN A 203 -6.39 -21.69 7.91
N ALA A 204 -6.47 -20.36 8.00
CA ALA A 204 -6.10 -19.60 9.19
C ALA A 204 -7.03 -19.87 10.36
N ALA A 205 -8.34 -19.93 10.12
CA ALA A 205 -9.32 -20.27 11.13
C ALA A 205 -9.10 -21.69 11.68
N GLN A 206 -8.72 -22.63 10.81
CA GLN A 206 -8.37 -23.98 11.24
C GLN A 206 -7.14 -23.98 12.16
N VAL A 207 -6.06 -23.26 11.77
CA VAL A 207 -4.87 -23.11 12.61
C VAL A 207 -5.21 -22.52 13.99
N VAL A 208 -6.05 -21.49 14.04
CA VAL A 208 -6.47 -20.88 15.31
C VAL A 208 -7.24 -21.87 16.17
N ARG A 209 -8.19 -22.62 15.60
CA ARG A 209 -8.98 -23.63 16.34
C ARG A 209 -8.12 -24.78 16.85
N ASP A 210 -7.22 -25.30 16.02
CA ASP A 210 -6.32 -26.40 16.41
C ASP A 210 -5.39 -25.99 17.53
N SER A 211 -4.81 -24.79 17.46
CA SER A 211 -3.98 -24.26 18.55
C SER A 211 -4.76 -23.96 19.82
N ALA A 212 -6.01 -23.48 19.70
CA ALA A 212 -6.85 -23.23 20.86
C ALA A 212 -7.21 -24.55 21.56
N ALA A 213 -7.50 -25.60 20.80
CA ALA A 213 -7.74 -26.94 21.33
C ALA A 213 -6.50 -27.49 22.05
N GLN A 214 -5.31 -27.35 21.46
CA GLN A 214 -4.04 -27.75 22.11
C GLN A 214 -3.78 -26.99 23.42
N ALA A 215 -4.23 -25.74 23.51
CA ALA A 215 -4.11 -24.89 24.69
C ALA A 215 -5.29 -25.02 25.67
N ASN A 216 -6.26 -25.90 25.42
CA ASN A 216 -7.50 -26.08 26.20
C ASN A 216 -8.36 -24.80 26.32
N ILE A 217 -8.45 -24.01 25.24
CA ILE A 217 -9.30 -22.81 25.16
C ILE A 217 -10.50 -23.10 24.27
N PRO A 218 -11.74 -22.89 24.75
CA PRO A 218 -12.92 -23.09 23.92
C PRO A 218 -12.95 -22.08 22.77
N THR A 219 -13.39 -22.52 21.59
CA THR A 219 -13.60 -21.64 20.43
C THR A 219 -15.08 -21.52 20.10
N SER A 220 -15.49 -20.34 19.64
CA SER A 220 -16.85 -20.08 19.18
C SER A 220 -16.84 -19.32 17.85
N SER A 221 -17.88 -19.53 17.05
CA SER A 221 -18.20 -18.69 15.89
C SER A 221 -19.18 -17.56 16.25
N ALA A 222 -19.84 -17.64 17.41
CA ALA A 222 -20.75 -16.62 17.89
C ALA A 222 -19.98 -15.59 18.74
N PRO A 223 -20.34 -14.30 18.69
CA PRO A 223 -19.71 -13.28 19.53
C PRO A 223 -19.96 -13.54 21.01
N GLU A 224 -18.90 -13.76 21.79
CA GLU A 224 -18.96 -13.94 23.24
C GLU A 224 -18.33 -12.75 24.00
N PRO A 225 -19.03 -12.11 24.96
CA PRO A 225 -18.56 -10.88 25.62
C PRO A 225 -17.18 -10.98 26.28
N SER A 226 -16.87 -12.10 26.94
CA SER A 226 -15.61 -12.29 27.68
C SER A 226 -14.48 -12.90 26.85
N SER A 227 -14.76 -13.34 25.63
CA SER A 227 -13.78 -14.01 24.76
C SER A 227 -12.74 -13.06 24.19
N ALA A 228 -11.62 -13.61 23.71
CA ALA A 228 -10.74 -12.91 22.78
C ALA A 228 -11.34 -13.03 21.37
N LEU A 229 -11.38 -11.95 20.60
CA LEU A 229 -11.73 -12.01 19.18
C LEU A 229 -10.47 -12.17 18.35
N VAL A 230 -10.40 -13.19 17.48
CA VAL A 230 -9.32 -13.38 16.51
C VAL A 230 -9.89 -13.26 15.09
N ILE A 231 -9.49 -12.22 14.37
CA ILE A 231 -9.92 -11.95 12.99
C ILE A 231 -8.84 -12.41 12.01
N VAL A 232 -9.22 -13.35 11.13
CA VAL A 232 -8.37 -13.94 10.09
C VAL A 232 -9.03 -13.86 8.70
N ALA A 233 -9.87 -12.86 8.48
CA ALA A 233 -10.51 -12.60 7.19
C ALA A 233 -9.63 -11.72 6.27
N GLY A 234 -10.08 -11.46 5.04
CA GLY A 234 -9.53 -10.46 4.13
C GLY A 234 -9.83 -9.02 4.58
N TRP A 235 -9.24 -8.04 3.90
CA TRP A 235 -9.29 -6.63 4.32
C TRP A 235 -10.71 -6.06 4.38
N SER A 236 -11.50 -6.29 3.34
CA SER A 236 -12.88 -5.79 3.25
C SER A 236 -13.74 -6.28 4.41
N ARG A 237 -13.74 -7.60 4.64
CA ARG A 237 -14.52 -8.20 5.71
C ARG A 237 -14.00 -7.81 7.10
N SER A 238 -12.69 -7.75 7.28
CA SER A 238 -12.08 -7.37 8.57
C SER A 238 -12.40 -5.92 8.94
N ALA A 239 -12.37 -5.00 7.98
CA ALA A 239 -12.73 -3.60 8.21
C ALA A 239 -14.20 -3.44 8.63
N GLN A 240 -15.12 -4.22 8.04
CA GLN A 240 -16.52 -4.25 8.45
C GLN A 240 -16.68 -4.81 9.87
N LEU A 241 -16.09 -5.99 10.14
CA LEU A 241 -16.16 -6.65 11.45
C LEU A 241 -15.61 -5.77 12.57
N LEU A 242 -14.49 -5.08 12.34
CA LEU A 242 -13.91 -4.16 13.32
C LEU A 242 -14.82 -2.96 13.58
N GLY A 243 -15.46 -2.41 12.55
CA GLY A 243 -16.45 -1.35 12.71
C GLY A 243 -17.66 -1.80 13.54
N ASP A 244 -18.18 -2.99 13.26
CA ASP A 244 -19.31 -3.57 14.00
C ASP A 244 -18.95 -3.85 15.46
N VAL A 245 -17.76 -4.38 15.71
CA VAL A 245 -17.24 -4.63 17.07
C VAL A 245 -17.07 -3.32 17.83
N ALA A 246 -16.45 -2.31 17.22
CA ALA A 246 -16.26 -1.00 17.83
C ALA A 246 -17.60 -0.33 18.18
N ALA A 247 -18.60 -0.42 17.29
CA ALA A 247 -19.94 0.10 17.54
C ALA A 247 -20.63 -0.60 18.73
N LYS A 248 -20.48 -1.93 18.84
CA LYS A 248 -21.02 -2.69 19.99
C LYS A 248 -20.28 -2.40 21.29
N GLN A 249 -18.95 -2.27 21.24
CA GLN A 249 -18.13 -1.93 22.41
C GLN A 249 -18.47 -0.56 23.00
N ALA A 250 -19.03 0.35 22.20
CA ALA A 250 -19.49 1.65 22.68
C ALA A 250 -20.71 1.57 23.61
N THR A 251 -21.47 0.47 23.56
CA THR A 251 -22.72 0.32 24.34
C THR A 251 -22.68 -0.81 25.36
N GLN A 252 -21.82 -1.81 25.17
CA GLN A 252 -21.70 -2.97 26.06
C GLN A 252 -20.30 -3.58 26.03
N PRO A 253 -19.83 -4.20 27.13
CA PRO A 253 -18.58 -4.95 27.14
C PRO A 253 -18.61 -6.09 26.12
N MET A 254 -17.71 -6.05 25.13
CA MET A 254 -17.56 -7.09 24.12
C MET A 254 -16.08 -7.39 23.90
N HIS A 255 -15.78 -8.68 23.76
CA HIS A 255 -14.44 -9.23 23.58
C HIS A 255 -13.42 -8.67 24.59
N THR A 256 -13.74 -8.74 25.88
CA THR A 256 -12.94 -8.12 26.93
C THR A 256 -11.55 -8.71 27.09
N ALA A 257 -11.30 -9.92 26.57
CA ALA A 257 -9.96 -10.51 26.51
C ALA A 257 -9.12 -9.98 25.32
N GLY A 258 -9.66 -9.10 24.48
CA GLY A 258 -8.93 -8.38 23.43
C GLY A 258 -9.40 -8.68 22.00
N VAL A 259 -9.02 -7.79 21.08
CA VAL A 259 -9.25 -7.93 19.63
C VAL A 259 -7.91 -8.11 18.93
N TYR A 260 -7.71 -9.31 18.39
CA TYR A 260 -6.48 -9.74 17.76
C TYR A 260 -6.70 -9.96 16.26
N LEU A 261 -5.72 -9.58 15.44
CA LEU A 261 -5.78 -9.66 14.00
C LEU A 261 -4.67 -10.55 13.45
N ALA A 262 -4.92 -11.14 12.28
CA ALA A 262 -3.88 -11.80 11.51
C ALA A 262 -2.79 -10.82 11.02
N PRO A 263 -1.55 -11.30 10.76
CA PRO A 263 -0.43 -10.44 10.34
C PRO A 263 -0.71 -9.56 9.11
N TRP A 264 -1.41 -10.10 8.11
CA TRP A 264 -1.75 -9.39 6.86
C TRP A 264 -2.77 -8.26 7.05
N LEU A 265 -3.39 -8.15 8.23
CA LEU A 265 -4.37 -7.11 8.55
C LEU A 265 -3.73 -5.85 9.14
N GLN A 266 -2.42 -5.82 9.35
CA GLN A 266 -1.69 -4.59 9.67
C GLN A 266 -1.61 -3.69 8.43
N TYR A 267 -2.71 -2.98 8.20
CA TYR A 267 -2.90 -1.99 7.15
C TYR A 267 -3.85 -0.91 7.65
N SER A 268 -3.48 0.36 7.47
CA SER A 268 -4.15 1.49 8.13
C SER A 268 -5.67 1.52 7.92
N PRO A 269 -6.23 1.41 6.69
CA PRO A 269 -7.67 1.39 6.47
C PRO A 269 -8.44 0.26 7.19
N VAL A 270 -7.74 -0.78 7.65
CA VAL A 270 -8.32 -1.89 8.43
C VAL A 270 -8.17 -1.62 9.92
N VAL A 271 -6.94 -1.46 10.42
CA VAL A 271 -6.69 -1.36 11.87
C VAL A 271 -7.32 -0.12 12.51
N THR A 272 -7.51 0.94 11.72
CA THR A 272 -8.21 2.16 12.18
C THR A 272 -9.73 2.00 12.28
N LYS A 273 -10.31 0.81 12.05
CA LYS A 273 -11.75 0.59 12.29
C LYS A 273 -12.09 0.26 13.74
N SER A 274 -11.09 -0.07 14.55
CA SER A 274 -11.22 -0.29 15.99
C SER A 274 -10.41 0.77 16.76
N PRO A 275 -10.80 1.14 17.99
CA PRO A 275 -9.98 1.99 18.86
C PRO A 275 -8.60 1.39 19.13
N ILE A 276 -8.55 0.07 19.37
CA ILE A 276 -7.32 -0.69 19.57
C ILE A 276 -7.48 -2.10 18.99
N SER A 277 -6.41 -2.62 18.41
CA SER A 277 -6.30 -4.00 17.94
C SER A 277 -4.86 -4.49 18.07
N TYR A 278 -4.68 -5.80 18.20
CA TYR A 278 -3.37 -6.40 18.41
C TYR A 278 -2.96 -7.26 17.22
N VAL A 279 -1.75 -7.09 16.69
CA VAL A 279 -1.27 -7.81 15.50
C VAL A 279 0.11 -8.42 15.77
N PRO A 280 0.31 -9.73 15.54
CA PRO A 280 1.64 -10.32 15.62
C PRO A 280 2.43 -9.99 14.36
N LEU A 281 3.59 -9.34 14.51
CA LEU A 281 4.46 -8.93 13.41
C LEU A 281 5.85 -9.54 13.56
N GLY A 282 6.39 -10.03 12.43
CA GLY A 282 7.76 -10.53 12.32
C GLY A 282 8.75 -9.46 11.85
N PHE A 283 8.44 -8.20 12.14
CA PHE A 283 9.29 -7.03 11.90
C PHE A 283 8.83 -5.89 12.83
N ASN A 284 9.71 -4.94 13.09
CA ASN A 284 9.41 -3.75 13.86
C ASN A 284 9.01 -2.59 12.93
N PRO A 285 7.75 -2.09 13.00
CA PRO A 285 7.28 -0.98 12.17
C PRO A 285 8.07 0.32 12.36
N SER A 286 8.72 0.49 13.51
CA SER A 286 9.50 1.69 13.86
C SER A 286 10.97 1.64 13.43
N ASP A 287 11.45 0.48 12.97
CA ASP A 287 12.84 0.33 12.57
C ASP A 287 13.11 0.97 11.21
N GLU A 288 14.32 1.48 11.03
CA GLU A 288 14.73 2.21 9.82
C GLU A 288 14.45 1.43 8.53
N ARG A 289 14.70 0.11 8.54
CA ARG A 289 14.43 -0.77 7.40
C ARG A 289 12.94 -0.85 7.04
N SER A 290 12.08 -0.88 8.06
CA SER A 290 10.63 -0.90 7.88
C SER A 290 10.10 0.46 7.43
N LEU A 291 10.71 1.55 7.88
CA LEU A 291 10.34 2.93 7.49
C LEU A 291 10.78 3.30 6.06
N ALA A 292 11.77 2.59 5.50
CA ALA A 292 12.18 2.77 4.11
C ALA A 292 11.05 2.46 3.11
N TYR A 293 10.18 1.50 3.42
CA TYR A 293 9.08 1.11 2.53
C TYR A 293 7.98 2.19 2.38
N PRO A 294 7.38 2.73 3.46
CA PRO A 294 6.44 3.85 3.36
C PRO A 294 7.02 5.07 2.63
N ALA A 295 8.32 5.36 2.82
CA ALA A 295 8.99 6.44 2.10
C ALA A 295 9.06 6.16 0.59
N ALA A 296 9.37 4.92 0.20
CA ALA A 296 9.39 4.50 -1.20
C ALA A 296 7.97 4.55 -1.82
N LEU A 297 6.94 4.11 -1.10
CA LEU A 297 5.54 4.23 -1.53
C LEU A 297 5.12 5.69 -1.73
N ALA A 298 5.47 6.57 -0.80
CA ALA A 298 5.12 7.98 -0.88
C ALA A 298 5.69 8.65 -2.15
N ASN A 299 6.89 8.24 -2.57
CA ASN A 299 7.53 8.75 -3.77
C ASN A 299 6.97 8.12 -5.07
N ALA A 300 6.55 6.86 -5.02
CA ALA A 300 6.13 6.12 -6.21
C ALA A 300 4.61 6.15 -6.48
N PHE A 301 3.80 6.30 -5.44
CA PHE A 301 2.35 6.09 -5.51
C PHE A 301 1.55 7.05 -4.61
N GLY A 302 1.93 8.32 -4.60
CA GLY A 302 1.06 9.39 -4.09
C GLY A 302 0.73 9.33 -2.59
N GLY A 303 1.57 8.67 -1.78
CA GLY A 303 1.38 8.58 -0.33
C GLY A 303 0.46 7.45 0.14
N GLU A 304 0.22 6.43 -0.69
CA GLU A 304 -0.47 5.19 -0.29
C GLU A 304 0.11 4.62 1.01
N MET A 305 -0.78 4.23 1.92
CA MET A 305 -0.37 3.70 3.21
C MET A 305 0.30 2.32 3.05
N PRO A 306 1.36 2.03 3.84
CA PRO A 306 2.01 0.73 3.82
C PRO A 306 1.07 -0.36 4.33
N SER A 307 1.15 -1.53 3.70
CA SER A 307 0.54 -2.77 4.17
C SER A 307 1.63 -3.82 4.42
N THR A 308 1.34 -4.80 5.27
CA THR A 308 2.24 -5.95 5.48
C THR A 308 2.45 -6.77 4.21
N SER A 309 1.40 -7.08 3.47
CA SER A 309 1.50 -7.83 2.21
C SER A 309 2.35 -7.10 1.16
N GLY A 310 2.29 -5.76 1.11
CA GLY A 310 3.17 -4.93 0.29
C GLY A 310 4.61 -4.92 0.77
N PHE A 311 4.83 -4.78 2.09
CA PHE A 311 6.16 -4.78 2.68
C PHE A 311 6.88 -6.11 2.49
N ASP A 312 6.17 -7.23 2.63
CA ASP A 312 6.73 -8.57 2.41
C ASP A 312 7.23 -8.74 0.98
N GLN A 313 6.47 -8.26 -0.01
CA GLN A 313 6.90 -8.28 -1.40
C GLN A 313 8.07 -7.32 -1.67
N TRP A 314 8.07 -6.15 -1.04
CA TRP A 314 9.16 -5.19 -1.13
C TRP A 314 10.47 -5.79 -0.61
N ARG A 315 10.45 -6.39 0.59
CA ARG A 315 11.61 -7.07 1.19
C ARG A 315 12.08 -8.27 0.36
N THR A 316 11.15 -9.12 -0.07
CA THR A 316 11.44 -10.32 -0.87
C THR A 316 12.14 -9.95 -2.17
N THR A 317 11.65 -8.90 -2.84
CA THR A 317 12.25 -8.40 -4.09
C THR A 317 13.67 -7.88 -3.87
N ARG A 318 13.97 -7.36 -2.68
CA ARG A 318 15.29 -6.84 -2.29
C ARG A 318 16.21 -7.90 -1.68
N HIS A 319 15.74 -9.15 -1.60
CA HIS A 319 16.44 -10.26 -0.94
C HIS A 319 16.77 -9.96 0.53
N GLU A 320 15.92 -9.18 1.19
CA GLU A 320 16.07 -8.88 2.61
C GLU A 320 15.37 -9.96 3.44
N THR A 321 16.11 -10.61 4.32
CA THR A 321 15.57 -11.59 5.28
C THR A 321 15.22 -10.91 6.60
N SER A 322 14.04 -11.21 7.16
CA SER A 322 13.74 -10.83 8.54
C SER A 322 14.42 -11.80 9.51
N GLN A 323 15.26 -11.28 10.41
CA GLN A 323 15.79 -12.03 11.55
C GLN A 323 15.07 -11.70 12.85
N GLU A 324 13.98 -10.93 12.77
CA GLU A 324 13.30 -10.43 13.96
C GLU A 324 12.38 -11.47 14.57
N SER A 325 12.31 -11.44 15.90
CA SER A 325 11.37 -12.27 16.65
C SER A 325 9.94 -11.80 16.39
N LEU A 326 9.01 -12.74 16.39
CA LEU A 326 7.59 -12.42 16.31
C LEU A 326 7.15 -11.71 17.59
N VAL A 327 6.67 -10.48 17.50
CA VAL A 327 6.23 -9.65 18.63
C VAL A 327 4.78 -9.20 18.41
N LEU A 328 4.02 -9.07 19.50
CA LEU A 328 2.68 -8.51 19.45
C LEU A 328 2.74 -6.98 19.49
N TYR A 329 2.12 -6.34 18.50
CA TYR A 329 1.98 -4.90 18.45
C TYR A 329 0.54 -4.49 18.70
N ALA A 330 0.35 -3.39 19.44
CA ALA A 330 -0.93 -2.71 19.51
C ALA A 330 -0.99 -1.61 18.45
N SER A 331 -1.98 -1.73 17.56
CA SER A 331 -2.37 -0.70 16.62
C SER A 331 -3.55 0.06 17.20
N ALA A 332 -3.36 1.35 17.49
CA ALA A 332 -4.37 2.20 18.10
C ALA A 332 -4.54 3.51 17.34
N GLN A 333 -5.78 4.00 17.27
CA GLN A 333 -6.04 5.37 16.84
C GLN A 333 -5.58 6.34 17.94
N VAL A 334 -4.84 7.37 17.57
CA VAL A 334 -4.51 8.47 18.47
C VAL A 334 -5.41 9.63 18.08
N ARG A 335 -6.55 9.74 18.75
CA ARG A 335 -7.37 10.97 18.72
C ARG A 335 -6.88 11.87 19.85
N ALA A 336 -5.86 12.68 19.59
CA ALA A 336 -5.64 13.83 20.45
C ALA A 336 -6.89 14.72 20.37
N MET A 337 -7.50 15.05 21.51
CA MET A 337 -8.57 16.06 21.52
C MET A 337 -8.02 17.30 20.82
N GLN A 338 -8.69 17.75 19.76
CA GLN A 338 -8.48 19.11 19.27
C GLN A 338 -8.74 20.01 20.47
N MET A 339 -7.71 20.69 20.97
CA MET A 339 -7.89 21.72 21.98
C MET A 339 -8.91 22.70 21.40
N MET A 340 -10.12 22.74 21.98
CA MET A 340 -11.08 23.78 21.65
C MET A 340 -10.39 25.11 21.91
N HIS A 341 -10.14 25.86 20.84
CA HIS A 341 -9.47 27.14 20.92
C HIS A 341 -10.46 28.13 21.53
N PHE A 342 -10.48 28.23 22.87
CA PHE A 342 -10.98 29.41 23.54
C PHE A 342 -9.90 30.48 23.51
N SER A 343 -9.77 31.20 22.39
CA SER A 343 -9.17 32.53 22.37
C SER A 343 -9.57 33.27 21.08
N ASP A 344 -10.43 34.27 21.21
CA ASP A 344 -10.87 35.18 20.14
C ASP A 344 -9.82 36.27 19.78
N ASP A 345 -8.56 36.15 20.21
CA ASP A 345 -7.61 37.29 20.24
C ASP A 345 -6.36 37.17 19.34
N MET A 346 -6.40 36.38 18.26
CA MET A 346 -5.27 36.30 17.31
C MET A 346 -5.69 36.55 15.85
N PRO A 347 -5.88 37.82 15.44
CA PRO A 347 -6.17 38.16 14.05
C PRO A 347 -4.90 37.94 13.20
N GLY A 348 -4.89 36.87 12.40
CA GLY A 348 -3.80 36.60 11.44
C GLY A 348 -3.52 35.12 11.17
N MET A 349 -4.02 34.21 12.01
CA MET A 349 -3.89 32.77 11.77
C MET A 349 -5.21 32.23 11.22
N SER A 350 -5.48 32.49 9.94
CA SER A 350 -6.52 31.75 9.21
C SER A 350 -6.08 30.30 9.10
N MET A 351 -6.52 29.46 10.04
CA MET A 351 -6.56 28.00 9.87
C MET A 351 -7.74 27.65 8.95
N GLY A 352 -7.76 28.24 7.77
CA GLY A 352 -8.72 27.98 6.72
C GLY A 352 -8.24 26.80 5.87
N GLY A 353 -8.90 25.65 6.04
CA GLY A 353 -8.91 24.59 5.03
C GLY A 353 -8.01 23.38 5.29
N GLY A 354 -8.60 22.32 5.85
CA GLY A 354 -8.39 20.92 5.44
C GLY A 354 -6.98 20.47 5.02
N HIS A 355 -5.95 20.70 5.84
CA HIS A 355 -4.66 20.07 5.60
C HIS A 355 -4.71 18.59 6.01
N ARG A 356 -5.04 17.71 5.06
CA ARG A 356 -4.67 16.28 5.11
C ARG A 356 -3.15 16.22 5.30
N HIS A 357 -2.68 15.96 6.53
CA HIS A 357 -1.27 15.77 6.80
C HIS A 357 -0.72 14.72 5.83
N ARG A 358 0.28 15.08 5.03
CA ARG A 358 0.95 14.15 4.12
C ARG A 358 1.57 13.04 4.98
N HIS A 359 0.94 11.87 5.02
CA HIS A 359 1.35 10.71 5.81
C HIS A 359 2.66 10.11 5.27
N ARG A 360 3.80 10.77 5.53
CA ARG A 360 5.11 10.26 5.11
C ARG A 360 5.74 9.50 6.28
N GLY A 361 6.05 8.21 6.06
CA GLY A 361 6.85 7.42 7.01
C GLY A 361 6.07 6.78 8.17
N TYR A 362 4.74 6.70 8.12
CA TYR A 362 3.95 6.07 9.19
C TYR A 362 3.25 4.79 8.71
N TRP A 363 3.14 3.80 9.60
CA TRP A 363 2.43 2.55 9.33
C TRP A 363 0.92 2.63 9.58
N VAL A 364 0.49 3.54 10.47
CA VAL A 364 -0.91 3.75 10.83
C VAL A 364 -1.22 5.24 10.71
N SER A 365 -2.24 5.60 9.93
CA SER A 365 -2.65 6.99 9.75
C SER A 365 -3.34 7.48 11.01
N ASN A 366 -2.91 8.65 11.54
CA ASN A 366 -3.43 9.26 12.76
C ASN A 366 -3.47 8.27 13.95
N GLY A 367 -2.48 7.38 14.01
CA GLY A 367 -2.41 6.31 14.98
C GLY A 367 -0.98 5.91 15.28
N THR A 368 -0.84 4.90 16.13
CA THR A 368 0.45 4.35 16.52
C THR A 368 0.43 2.83 16.42
N CYS A 369 1.62 2.25 16.23
CA CYS A 369 1.85 0.81 16.28
C CYS A 369 3.02 0.57 17.23
N VAL A 370 2.75 0.06 18.43
CA VAL A 370 3.74 -0.08 19.51
C VAL A 370 3.86 -1.53 19.96
N PRO A 371 5.07 -2.02 20.27
CA PRO A 371 5.23 -3.36 20.81
C PRO A 371 4.59 -3.41 22.20
N VAL A 372 3.79 -4.45 22.46
CA VAL A 372 3.11 -4.67 23.75
C VAL A 372 3.46 -6.02 24.38
N SER A 373 4.36 -6.77 23.76
CA SER A 373 4.91 -8.00 24.30
C SER A 373 6.41 -8.08 24.05
N GLY A 374 7.09 -9.00 24.73
CA GLY A 374 8.35 -9.57 24.23
C GLY A 374 8.10 -10.52 23.05
N PRO A 375 9.12 -11.28 22.63
CA PRO A 375 8.95 -12.37 21.67
C PRO A 375 7.81 -13.31 22.07
N LEU A 376 6.92 -13.60 21.12
CA LEU A 376 5.82 -14.53 21.35
C LEU A 376 6.36 -15.96 21.55
N PRO A 377 5.76 -16.73 22.48
CA PRO A 377 6.23 -18.07 22.83
C PRO A 377 6.24 -18.99 21.60
N THR A 378 7.24 -19.85 21.52
CA THR A 378 7.45 -20.78 20.39
C THR A 378 6.39 -21.84 20.28
#